data_AF-A0A846E7B9-F1
#
_entry.id   AF-A0A846E7B9-F1
#
_cell.length_a   1.000
_cell.length_b   1.000
_cell.length_c   1.000
_cell.angle_alpha   90.00
_cell.angle_beta   90.00
_cell.angle_gamma   90.00
#
_symmetry.space_group_name_H-M   'P 1'
#
loop_
_entity.id
_entity.type
_entity.pdbx_description
1 polymer ?
#
loop_
_entity_poly.entity_id
_entity_poly.type
_entity_poly.pdbx_seq_one_letter_code
_entity_poly.pdbx_strand_id
1 'polypeptide(L)'
;MIKESAKTLTDPIPKISNKRDKSSSNQSILLEIFTEQTLEETRQNYGGFLIALAILGIWTTSLVYLMACDLSEISLPMTILACAWQTFLYTGLFITAHDAMHGSILPNHRRLNHGIGAIALALYGLFSYKQLLKKH
;
A
#
# COMPACT_ATOMS: atom_id res chain seq x y z
N MET A 1 -53.64 66.89 20.59
CA MET A 1 -52.51 65.92 20.56
C MET A 1 -53.16 64.56 20.35
N ILE A 2 -53.10 63.91 19.19
CA ILE A 2 -51.93 63.42 18.47
C ILE A 2 -52.28 63.42 16.97
N LYS A 3 -51.37 63.96 16.15
CA LYS A 3 -51.37 63.85 14.69
C LYS A 3 -50.72 62.51 14.30
N GLU A 4 -50.96 62.12 13.05
CA GLU A 4 -50.16 61.25 12.18
C GLU A 4 -50.59 59.80 11.93
N SER A 5 -51.19 59.66 10.74
CA SER A 5 -50.72 58.79 9.65
C SER A 5 -50.63 57.29 9.89
N ALA A 6 -51.79 56.63 9.80
CA ALA A 6 -51.86 55.31 9.19
C ALA A 6 -51.62 55.42 7.68
N LYS A 7 -50.34 55.45 7.26
CA LYS A 7 -49.96 55.34 5.85
C LYS A 7 -48.61 54.66 5.75
N THR A 8 -48.63 53.34 5.54
CA THR A 8 -47.77 52.53 4.63
C THR A 8 -47.82 51.05 5.05
N LEU A 9 -48.81 50.31 4.54
CA LEU A 9 -48.86 48.83 4.60
C LEU A 9 -49.00 48.26 3.18
N THR A 10 -48.22 48.81 2.25
CA THR A 10 -48.15 48.36 0.85
C THR A 10 -46.72 48.38 0.31
N ASP A 11 -45.73 48.13 1.16
CA ASP A 11 -44.37 47.91 0.66
C ASP A 11 -44.20 46.43 0.29
N PRO A 12 -43.78 46.09 -0.94
CA PRO A 12 -43.60 44.72 -1.35
C PRO A 12 -42.47 44.07 -0.53
N ILE A 13 -42.68 42.82 -0.09
CA ILE A 13 -41.68 42.01 0.59
C ILE A 13 -40.38 42.04 -0.25
N PRO A 14 -39.23 42.44 0.30
CA PRO A 14 -37.99 42.47 -0.44
C PRO A 14 -37.69 41.07 -0.96
N LYS A 15 -37.62 40.91 -2.28
CA LYS A 15 -37.15 39.67 -2.90
C LYS A 15 -35.72 39.43 -2.41
N ILE A 16 -35.56 38.49 -1.48
CA ILE A 16 -34.24 37.95 -1.13
C ILE A 16 -33.73 37.31 -2.42
N SER A 17 -32.90 38.07 -3.14
CA SER A 17 -32.14 37.57 -4.27
C SER A 17 -31.23 36.48 -3.73
N ASN A 18 -31.65 35.23 -3.89
CA ASN A 18 -30.79 34.08 -3.72
C ASN A 18 -29.76 34.12 -4.85
N LYS A 19 -28.75 34.97 -4.69
CA LYS A 19 -27.48 34.86 -5.39
C LYS A 19 -26.86 33.57 -4.87
N ARG A 20 -27.27 32.45 -5.46
CA ARG A 20 -26.60 31.17 -5.31
C ARG A 20 -25.17 31.43 -5.76
N ASP A 21 -24.32 31.61 -4.77
CA ASP A 21 -22.96 32.04 -4.90
C ASP A 21 -22.19 31.00 -5.72
N LYS A 22 -21.77 31.37 -6.95
CA LYS A 22 -20.94 30.53 -7.82
C LYS A 22 -19.65 30.07 -7.09
N SER A 23 -19.16 30.82 -6.10
CA SER A 23 -18.03 30.46 -5.25
C SER A 23 -18.32 29.19 -4.44
N SER A 24 -19.52 29.07 -3.85
CA SER A 24 -19.95 27.87 -3.10
C SER A 24 -20.00 26.61 -3.98
N SER A 25 -20.47 26.74 -5.22
CA SER A 25 -20.51 25.63 -6.19
C SER A 25 -19.13 25.21 -6.70
N ASN A 26 -18.21 26.17 -6.86
CA ASN A 26 -16.84 25.87 -7.28
C ASN A 26 -16.05 25.21 -6.13
N GLN A 27 -16.26 25.63 -4.88
CA GLN A 27 -15.62 24.99 -3.74
C GLN A 27 -16.12 23.56 -3.51
N SER A 28 -17.41 23.27 -3.72
CA SER A 28 -17.91 21.89 -3.65
C SER A 28 -17.28 20.99 -4.72
N ILE A 29 -17.12 21.49 -5.95
CA ILE A 29 -16.45 20.74 -7.03
C ILE A 29 -14.97 20.52 -6.71
N LEU A 30 -14.27 21.52 -6.15
CA LEU A 30 -12.87 21.34 -5.76
C LEU A 30 -12.71 20.38 -4.58
N LEU A 31 -13.64 20.38 -3.62
CA LEU A 31 -13.66 19.42 -2.52
C LEU A 31 -13.96 18.01 -3.02
N GLU A 32 -14.88 17.85 -3.97
CA GLU A 32 -15.21 16.55 -4.57
C GLU A 32 -14.01 16.02 -5.38
N ILE A 33 -13.41 16.83 -6.24
CA ILE A 33 -12.18 16.47 -6.99
C ILE A 33 -11.04 16.13 -6.03
N PHE A 34 -10.79 16.96 -5.01
CA PHE A 34 -9.74 16.72 -4.03
C PHE A 34 -10.02 15.43 -3.23
N THR A 35 -11.27 15.19 -2.84
CA THR A 35 -11.66 13.97 -2.13
C THR A 35 -11.45 12.74 -3.01
N GLU A 36 -11.93 12.75 -4.25
CA GLU A 36 -11.69 11.66 -5.22
C GLU A 36 -10.19 11.43 -5.47
N GLN A 37 -9.38 12.49 -5.58
CA GLN A 37 -7.92 12.36 -5.69
C GLN A 37 -7.30 11.69 -4.45
N THR A 38 -7.73 12.07 -3.24
CA THR A 38 -7.27 11.44 -1.99
C THR A 38 -7.77 10.01 -1.82
N LEU A 39 -8.95 9.68 -2.33
CA LEU A 39 -9.52 8.33 -2.29
C LEU A 39 -8.78 7.39 -3.25
N GLU A 40 -8.39 7.87 -4.43
CA GLU A 40 -7.57 7.08 -5.36
C GLU A 40 -6.14 6.87 -4.82
N GLU A 41 -5.55 7.87 -4.15
CA GLU A 41 -4.23 7.78 -3.52
C GLU A 41 -4.21 6.84 -2.29
N THR A 42 -5.35 6.69 -1.59
CA THR A 42 -5.50 5.76 -0.45
C THR A 42 -5.81 4.33 -0.87
N ARG A 43 -6.01 4.05 -2.16
CA ARG A 43 -6.32 2.73 -2.68
C ARG A 43 -5.15 1.77 -2.42
N GLN A 44 -5.25 1.02 -1.32
CA GLN A 44 -4.23 0.07 -0.89
C GLN A 44 -4.07 -1.04 -1.93
N ASN A 45 -2.95 -1.03 -2.64
CA ASN A 45 -2.57 -2.12 -3.53
C ASN A 45 -1.93 -3.25 -2.70
N TYR A 46 -2.69 -4.32 -2.47
CA TYR A 46 -2.22 -5.52 -1.77
C TYR A 46 -1.43 -6.48 -2.67
N GLY A 47 -1.26 -6.17 -3.96
CA GLY A 47 -0.55 -7.04 -4.90
C GLY A 47 0.88 -7.32 -4.47
N GLY A 48 1.64 -6.30 -4.07
CA GLY A 48 3.01 -6.44 -3.58
C GLY A 48 3.10 -7.33 -2.34
N PHE A 49 2.14 -7.20 -1.42
CA PHE A 49 2.03 -8.05 -0.24
C PHE A 49 1.82 -9.53 -0.58
N LEU A 50 0.87 -9.82 -1.47
CA LEU A 50 0.57 -11.19 -1.88
C LEU A 50 1.76 -11.84 -2.59
N ILE A 51 2.46 -11.10 -3.44
CA ILE A 51 3.67 -11.57 -4.12
C ILE A 51 4.78 -11.87 -3.10
N ALA A 52 5.03 -10.96 -2.15
CA ALA A 52 6.02 -11.16 -1.09
C ALA A 52 5.72 -12.42 -0.26
N LEU A 53 4.44 -12.61 0.11
CA LEU A 53 4.01 -13.79 0.86
C LEU A 53 4.15 -15.09 0.04
N ALA A 54 3.82 -15.05 -1.25
CA ALA A 54 3.98 -16.20 -2.15
C ALA A 54 5.45 -16.62 -2.27
N ILE A 55 6.37 -15.66 -2.47
CA ILE A 55 7.80 -15.93 -2.55
C ILE A 55 8.33 -16.54 -1.24
N LEU A 56 8.01 -15.92 -0.09
CA LEU A 56 8.40 -16.42 1.22
C LEU A 56 7.86 -17.84 1.48
N GLY A 57 6.58 -18.06 1.14
CA GLY A 57 5.91 -19.34 1.33
C GLY A 57 6.51 -20.44 0.45
N ILE A 58 6.67 -20.19 -0.85
CA ILE A 58 7.25 -21.16 -1.80
C ILE A 58 8.70 -21.48 -1.43
N TRP A 59 9.50 -20.47 -1.10
CA TRP A 59 10.89 -20.70 -0.67
C TRP A 59 10.96 -21.55 0.61
N THR A 60 10.15 -21.24 1.62
CA THR A 60 10.19 -21.93 2.92
C THR A 60 9.70 -23.37 2.78
N THR A 61 8.57 -23.56 2.10
CA THR A 61 8.00 -24.90 1.88
C THR A 61 8.94 -25.77 1.03
N SER A 62 9.53 -25.20 -0.02
CA SER A 62 10.54 -25.88 -0.84
C SER A 62 11.74 -26.31 0.01
N LEU A 63 12.30 -25.41 0.83
CA LEU A 63 13.43 -25.74 1.69
C LEU A 63 13.10 -26.85 2.69
N VAL A 64 11.97 -26.74 3.38
CA VAL A 64 11.53 -27.74 4.37
C VAL A 64 11.29 -29.10 3.70
N TYR A 65 10.68 -29.10 2.50
CA TYR A 65 10.48 -30.33 1.73
C TYR A 65 11.82 -30.98 1.34
N LEU A 66 12.76 -30.20 0.80
CA LEU A 66 14.10 -30.70 0.46
C LEU A 66 14.84 -31.26 1.68
N MET A 67 14.68 -30.66 2.86
CA MET A 67 15.29 -31.15 4.11
C MET A 67 14.61 -32.41 4.66
N ALA A 68 13.32 -32.59 4.39
CA ALA A 68 12.55 -33.76 4.83
C ALA A 68 12.72 -34.96 3.88
N CYS A 69 13.10 -34.73 2.63
CA CYS A 69 13.38 -35.79 1.67
C CYS A 69 14.68 -36.54 2.00
N ASP A 70 14.64 -37.87 1.84
CA ASP A 70 15.84 -38.69 1.90
C ASP A 70 16.65 -38.52 0.62
N LEU A 71 17.85 -37.96 0.75
CA LEU A 71 18.76 -37.73 -0.38
C LEU A 71 19.27 -39.04 -1.00
N SER A 72 19.21 -40.16 -0.29
CA SER A 72 19.64 -41.46 -0.81
C SER A 72 18.68 -42.02 -1.88
N GLU A 73 17.43 -41.57 -1.89
CA GLU A 73 16.41 -41.98 -2.88
C GLU A 73 16.36 -41.05 -4.10
N ILE A 74 17.01 -39.88 -4.01
CA ILE A 74 16.98 -38.85 -5.07
C ILE A 74 18.21 -39.01 -5.97
N SER A 75 17.98 -39.05 -7.29
CA SER A 75 19.07 -39.09 -8.25
C SER A 75 19.90 -37.80 -8.22
N LEU A 76 21.20 -37.93 -8.51
CA LEU A 76 22.13 -36.79 -8.53
C LEU A 76 21.68 -35.65 -9.46
N PRO A 77 21.18 -35.90 -10.70
CA PRO A 77 20.66 -34.84 -11.56
C PRO A 77 19.47 -34.09 -10.96
N MET A 78 18.56 -34.81 -10.31
CA MET A 78 17.38 -34.21 -9.67
C MET A 78 17.77 -33.34 -8.47
N THR A 79 18.78 -33.77 -7.71
CA THR A 79 19.35 -32.99 -6.61
C THR A 79 19.94 -31.68 -7.11
N ILE A 80 20.71 -31.70 -8.21
CA ILE A 80 21.26 -30.47 -8.82
C ILE A 80 20.13 -29.52 -9.26
N LEU A 81 19.09 -30.05 -9.89
CA LEU A 81 17.94 -29.26 -10.31
C LEU A 81 17.20 -28.64 -9.12
N ALA A 82 17.01 -29.40 -8.04
CA ALA A 82 16.39 -28.92 -6.80
C ALA A 82 17.24 -27.83 -6.12
N CYS A 83 18.57 -27.98 -6.10
CA CYS A 83 19.49 -26.94 -5.63
C CYS A 83 19.41 -25.67 -6.49
N ALA A 84 19.37 -25.81 -7.83
CA ALA A 84 19.24 -24.67 -8.74
C ALA A 84 17.90 -23.94 -8.54
N TRP A 85 16.81 -24.69 -8.37
CA TRP A 85 15.49 -24.18 -8.04
C TRP A 85 15.50 -23.41 -6.70
N GLN A 86 16.05 -24.01 -5.65
CA GLN A 86 16.14 -23.34 -4.35
C GLN A 86 16.98 -22.06 -4.44
N THR A 87 18.09 -22.10 -5.19
CA THR A 87 18.94 -20.92 -5.44
C THR A 87 18.19 -19.81 -6.18
N PHE A 88 17.37 -20.17 -7.17
CA PHE A 88 16.50 -19.20 -7.85
C PHE A 88 15.51 -18.54 -6.88
N LEU A 89 14.92 -19.30 -5.97
CA LEU A 89 14.02 -18.75 -4.95
C LEU A 89 14.74 -17.82 -3.95
N TYR A 90 16.04 -18.03 -3.67
CA TYR A 90 16.84 -17.07 -2.90
C TYR A 90 16.93 -15.71 -3.58
N THR A 91 17.01 -15.65 -4.92
CA THR A 91 16.93 -14.38 -5.65
C THR A 91 15.60 -13.67 -5.39
N GLY A 92 14.49 -14.42 -5.35
CA GLY A 92 13.17 -13.88 -4.99
C GLY A 92 13.13 -13.27 -3.59
N LEU A 93 13.76 -13.92 -2.59
CA LEU A 93 13.88 -13.35 -1.23
C LEU A 93 14.64 -12.02 -1.24
N PHE A 94 15.73 -11.92 -1.99
CA PHE A 94 16.50 -10.68 -2.10
C PHE A 94 15.68 -9.54 -2.72
N ILE A 95 14.96 -9.81 -3.82
CA ILE A 95 14.05 -8.84 -4.45
C ILE A 95 12.97 -8.40 -3.46
N THR A 96 12.37 -9.34 -2.74
CA THR A 96 11.37 -9.04 -1.71
C THR A 96 11.93 -8.14 -0.61
N ALA A 97 13.17 -8.40 -0.15
CA ALA A 97 13.83 -7.56 0.84
C ALA A 97 14.15 -6.15 0.31
N HIS A 98 14.57 -6.04 -0.96
CA HIS A 98 14.82 -4.76 -1.61
C HIS A 98 13.53 -3.93 -1.77
N ASP A 99 12.45 -4.56 -2.25
CA ASP A 99 11.16 -3.89 -2.44
C ASP A 99 10.53 -3.48 -1.10
N ALA A 100 10.77 -4.27 -0.04
CA ALA A 100 10.44 -3.89 1.33
C ALA A 100 11.19 -2.64 1.80
N MET A 101 12.47 -2.47 1.43
CA MET A 101 13.27 -1.29 1.79
C MET A 101 12.74 -0.02 1.11
N HIS A 102 12.34 -0.12 -0.17
CA HIS A 102 11.70 0.99 -0.89
C HIS A 102 10.25 1.23 -0.47
N GLY A 103 9.65 0.31 0.28
CA GLY A 103 8.28 0.41 0.75
C GLY A 103 7.21 0.07 -0.29
N SER A 104 7.60 -0.60 -1.38
CA SER A 104 6.71 -0.94 -2.50
C SER A 104 5.71 -2.05 -2.18
N ILE A 105 5.94 -2.84 -1.11
CA ILE A 105 5.09 -3.99 -0.74
C ILE A 105 3.70 -3.54 -0.24
N LEU A 106 3.66 -2.63 0.74
CA LEU A 106 2.48 -1.83 1.12
C LEU A 106 2.89 -0.36 1.25
N PRO A 107 2.55 0.51 0.30
CA PRO A 107 2.95 1.93 0.30
C PRO A 107 2.57 2.68 1.61
N ASN A 108 1.42 2.34 2.18
CA ASN A 108 0.88 3.00 3.38
C ASN A 108 1.36 2.38 4.70
N HIS A 109 2.11 1.25 4.68
CA HIS A 109 2.49 0.51 5.89
C HIS A 109 3.98 0.20 5.97
N ARG A 110 4.80 1.23 6.17
CA ARG A 110 6.27 1.10 6.28
C ARG A 110 6.75 0.10 7.34
N ARG A 111 6.05 0.00 8.48
CA ARG A 111 6.41 -0.97 9.54
C ARG A 111 6.29 -2.41 9.05
N LEU A 112 5.24 -2.72 8.31
CA LEU A 112 5.01 -4.05 7.76
C LEU A 112 6.04 -4.37 6.67
N ASN A 113 6.34 -3.39 5.81
CA ASN A 113 7.40 -3.54 4.80
C ASN A 113 8.74 -3.88 5.47
N HIS A 114 9.15 -3.12 6.50
CA HIS A 114 10.38 -3.41 7.22
C HIS A 114 10.37 -4.80 7.89
N GLY A 115 9.23 -5.24 8.42
CA GLY A 115 9.09 -6.58 8.99
C GLY A 115 9.29 -7.67 7.95
N ILE A 116 8.59 -7.57 6.82
CA ILE A 116 8.69 -8.52 5.70
C ILE A 116 10.11 -8.54 5.15
N GLY A 117 10.70 -7.37 4.91
CA GLY A 117 12.07 -7.26 4.41
C GLY A 117 13.10 -7.81 5.39
N ALA A 118 12.92 -7.60 6.69
CA ALA A 118 13.81 -8.17 7.70
C ALA A 118 13.73 -9.70 7.74
N ILE A 119 12.53 -10.27 7.65
CA ILE A 119 12.34 -11.73 7.57
C ILE A 119 12.97 -12.27 6.28
N ALA A 120 12.68 -11.67 5.13
CA ALA A 120 13.22 -12.10 3.85
C ALA A 120 14.76 -12.06 3.83
N LEU A 121 15.35 -10.99 4.37
CA LEU A 121 16.81 -10.86 4.43
C LEU A 121 17.45 -11.81 5.46
N ALA A 122 16.76 -12.08 6.57
CA ALA A 122 17.19 -13.07 7.54
C ALA A 122 17.20 -14.49 6.94
N LEU A 123 16.16 -14.85 6.18
CA LEU A 123 16.09 -16.13 5.46
C LEU A 123 17.10 -16.21 4.32
N TYR A 124 17.39 -15.09 3.65
CA TYR A 124 18.35 -15.03 2.55
C TYR A 124 19.79 -15.32 2.99
N GLY A 125 20.20 -14.81 4.15
CA GLY A 125 21.60 -14.97 4.59
C GLY A 125 21.89 -14.44 5.99
N LEU A 126 20.86 -14.35 6.85
CA LEU A 126 20.96 -13.79 8.21
C LEU A 126 21.57 -12.39 8.25
N PHE A 127 21.41 -11.61 7.18
CA PHE A 127 21.98 -10.26 7.13
C PHE A 127 21.17 -9.27 7.98
N SER A 128 21.88 -8.27 8.50
CA SER A 128 21.26 -7.20 9.28
C SER A 128 20.49 -6.25 8.38
N TYR A 129 19.16 -6.33 8.43
CA TYR A 129 18.26 -5.44 7.69
C TYR A 129 18.54 -3.95 7.96
N LYS A 130 18.82 -3.59 9.22
CA LYS A 130 19.14 -2.21 9.61
C LYS A 130 20.41 -1.68 8.97
N GLN A 131 21.39 -2.54 8.67
CA GLN A 131 22.64 -2.11 8.03
C GLN A 131 22.45 -1.88 6.53
N LEU A 132 21.64 -2.71 5.86
CA LEU A 132 21.32 -2.54 4.45
C LEU A 132 20.41 -1.35 4.20
N LEU A 133 19.39 -1.15 5.06
CA LEU A 133 18.48 -0.01 4.95
C LEU A 133 19.20 1.34 5.09
N LYS A 134 20.34 1.41 5.79
CA LYS A 134 21.13 2.66 5.87
C LYS A 134 21.82 3.04 4.56
N LYS A 135 21.95 2.09 3.63
CA LYS A 135 22.67 2.26 2.35
C LYS A 135 21.73 2.52 1.17
N HIS A 136 20.42 2.47 1.39
CA HIS A 136 19.37 2.64 0.39
C HIS A 136 18.40 3.73 0.85
#